data_AF-A0A8H3J0X9-F1
#
_entry.id   AF-A0A8H3J0X9-F1
#
_cell.length_a   1.000
_cell.length_b   1.000
_cell.length_c   1.000
_cell.angle_alpha   90.00
_cell.angle_beta   90.00
_cell.angle_gamma   90.00
#
_symmetry.space_group_name_H-M   'P 1'
#
loop_
_entity.id
_entity.type
_entity.pdbx_description
1 polymer ?
#
loop_
_entity_poly.entity_id
_entity_poly.type
_entity_poly.pdbx_seq_one_letter_code
_entity_poly.pdbx_strand_id
1 'polypeptide(L)'
;MDTSRTSLQALLRAIEEHDVASLRSALEDQDRLLLSTCAQTGTPEAAHYLLSRLPLATNSNADSSVGTTNLAPEDAYIAKHIPNPSPTHDAPVYLLKESARTGNVAVFRSLATAYPKFLTMPNRNIESLLINAIEGGVSIMKVILSHDPRFVNYEFHGHRGGLLELVVQLGGLTAYDRGRSSEQSRKIAWETFKYLLEQGPDLERAGDPVLDNLRYMKAEARVIELLERQVK
;
A
#
# COMPACT_ATOMS: atom_id res chain seq x y z
N MET A 1 -17.45 17.19 6.39
CA MET A 1 -18.23 17.61 5.20
C MET A 1 -17.75 18.94 4.60
N ASP A 2 -16.97 19.77 5.30
CA ASP A 2 -16.59 21.09 4.78
C ASP A 2 -15.55 21.10 3.65
N THR A 3 -14.69 20.09 3.55
CA THR A 3 -13.58 20.06 2.58
C THR A 3 -14.04 20.13 1.11
N SER A 4 -15.14 19.45 0.75
CA SER A 4 -15.64 19.49 -0.64
C SER A 4 -16.17 20.88 -1.05
N ARG A 5 -16.72 21.62 -0.09
CA ARG A 5 -17.25 22.97 -0.33
C ARG A 5 -16.11 23.97 -0.51
N THR A 6 -15.04 23.79 0.26
CA THR A 6 -13.82 24.59 0.14
C THR A 6 -13.12 24.37 -1.21
N SER A 7 -13.02 23.13 -1.70
CA SER A 7 -12.41 22.82 -3.00
C SER A 7 -13.21 23.40 -4.18
N LEU A 8 -14.54 23.38 -4.11
CA LEU A 8 -15.41 24.01 -5.12
C LEU A 8 -15.28 25.55 -5.12
N GLN A 9 -15.22 26.17 -3.94
CA GLN A 9 -15.04 27.62 -3.80
C GLN A 9 -13.66 28.08 -4.30
N ALA A 10 -12.60 27.31 -4.02
CA ALA A 10 -11.26 27.59 -4.53
C ALA A 10 -11.21 27.52 -6.07
N LEU A 11 -11.90 26.56 -6.66
CA LEU A 11 -11.95 26.38 -8.11
C LEU A 11 -12.73 27.51 -8.79
N LEU A 12 -13.86 27.93 -8.22
CA LEU A 12 -14.64 29.08 -8.70
C LEU A 12 -13.83 30.38 -8.63
N ARG A 13 -13.13 30.62 -7.52
CA ARG A 13 -12.29 31.80 -7.33
C ARG A 13 -11.14 31.87 -8.34
N ALA A 14 -10.47 30.73 -8.61
CA ALA A 14 -9.40 30.68 -9.60
C ALA A 14 -9.89 30.97 -11.04
N ILE A 15 -11.13 30.59 -11.36
CA ILE A 15 -11.76 30.93 -12.64
C ILE A 15 -12.05 32.43 -12.73
N GLU A 16 -12.62 33.02 -11.68
CA GLU A 16 -12.94 34.45 -11.60
C GLU A 16 -11.68 35.32 -11.68
N GLU A 17 -10.58 34.90 -11.06
CA GLU A 17 -9.30 35.61 -11.05
C GLU A 17 -8.44 35.34 -12.30
N HIS A 18 -8.89 34.48 -13.21
CA HIS A 18 -8.13 34.00 -14.38
C HIS A 18 -6.73 33.46 -14.04
N ASP A 19 -6.57 32.93 -12.83
CA ASP A 19 -5.30 32.39 -12.34
C ASP A 19 -5.16 30.93 -12.73
N VAL A 20 -4.47 30.69 -13.85
CA VAL A 20 -4.21 29.36 -14.40
C VAL A 20 -3.44 28.46 -13.42
N ALA A 21 -2.57 29.02 -12.58
CA ALA A 21 -1.79 28.25 -11.62
C ALA A 21 -2.69 27.76 -10.46
N SER A 22 -3.51 28.66 -9.91
CA SER A 22 -4.50 28.31 -8.89
C SER A 22 -5.58 27.37 -9.43
N LEU A 23 -5.98 27.51 -10.70
CA LEU A 23 -6.93 26.61 -11.34
C LEU A 23 -6.37 25.19 -11.48
N ARG A 24 -5.11 25.07 -11.89
CA ARG A 24 -4.41 23.76 -11.94
C ARG A 24 -4.31 23.14 -10.56
N SER A 25 -3.89 23.90 -9.55
CA SER A 25 -3.82 23.43 -8.16
C SER A 25 -5.17 22.95 -7.64
N ALA A 26 -6.25 23.70 -7.90
CA ALA A 26 -7.59 23.34 -7.44
C ALA A 26 -8.13 22.06 -8.13
N LEU A 27 -7.81 21.87 -9.41
CA LEU A 27 -8.14 20.64 -10.15
C LEU A 27 -7.34 19.45 -9.63
N GLU A 28 -6.03 19.61 -9.39
CA GLU A 28 -5.18 18.57 -8.79
C GLU A 28 -5.66 18.15 -7.40
N ASP A 29 -6.11 19.10 -6.57
CA ASP A 29 -6.67 18.81 -5.25
C ASP A 29 -8.02 18.07 -5.33
N GLN A 30 -8.87 18.39 -6.31
CA GLN A 30 -10.10 17.64 -6.57
C GLN A 30 -9.79 16.21 -7.03
N ASP A 31 -8.84 16.03 -7.95
CA ASP A 31 -8.42 14.71 -8.41
C ASP A 31 -7.88 13.87 -7.23
N ARG A 32 -7.03 14.46 -6.37
CA ARG A 32 -6.54 13.78 -5.16
C ARG A 32 -7.66 13.41 -4.19
N LEU A 33 -8.64 14.29 -3.98
CA LEU A 33 -9.79 14.00 -3.11
C LEU A 33 -10.63 12.86 -3.68
N LEU A 34 -10.88 12.85 -5.00
CA LEU A 34 -11.60 11.78 -5.68
C LEU A 34 -10.85 10.44 -5.59
N LEU A 35 -9.54 10.46 -5.84
CA LEU A 35 -8.69 9.28 -5.72
C LEU A 35 -8.66 8.77 -4.28
N SER A 36 -8.50 9.64 -3.28
CA SER A 36 -8.50 9.25 -1.87
C SER A 36 -9.84 8.66 -1.43
N THR A 37 -10.94 9.31 -1.82
CA THR A 37 -12.30 8.81 -1.55
C THR A 37 -12.49 7.44 -2.21
N CYS A 38 -12.06 7.27 -3.46
CA CYS A 38 -12.16 6.00 -4.17
C CYS A 38 -11.33 4.90 -3.51
N ALA A 39 -10.11 5.19 -3.06
CA ALA A 39 -9.29 4.24 -2.33
C ALA A 39 -9.89 3.87 -0.96
N GLN A 40 -10.59 4.78 -0.30
CA GLN A 40 -11.23 4.55 1.00
C GLN A 40 -12.53 3.76 0.91
N THR A 41 -13.43 4.17 0.02
CA THR A 41 -14.82 3.69 -0.02
C THR A 41 -15.28 3.19 -1.38
N GLY A 42 -14.45 3.36 -2.41
CA GLY A 42 -14.77 2.99 -3.78
C GLY A 42 -14.72 1.49 -4.03
N THR A 43 -15.32 1.10 -5.15
CA THR A 43 -15.20 -0.24 -5.71
C THR A 43 -14.02 -0.29 -6.70
N PRO A 44 -13.49 -1.48 -7.01
CA PRO A 44 -12.48 -1.64 -8.06
C PRO A 44 -12.84 -0.94 -9.38
N GLU A 45 -14.10 -1.04 -9.80
CA GLU A 45 -14.61 -0.44 -11.03
C GLU A 45 -14.53 1.09 -10.99
N ALA A 46 -14.83 1.70 -9.85
CA ALA A 46 -14.69 3.14 -9.67
C ALA A 46 -13.22 3.59 -9.76
N ALA A 47 -12.29 2.80 -9.20
CA ALA A 47 -10.86 3.09 -9.26
C ALA A 47 -10.35 3.03 -10.72
N HIS A 48 -10.73 1.98 -11.44
CA HIS A 48 -10.40 1.84 -12.87
C HIS A 48 -11.03 2.93 -13.73
N TYR A 49 -12.29 3.27 -13.47
CA TYR A 49 -12.97 4.37 -14.17
C TYR A 49 -12.23 5.69 -13.96
N LEU A 50 -11.86 6.03 -12.72
CA LEU A 50 -11.10 7.25 -12.44
C LEU A 50 -9.74 7.25 -13.15
N LEU A 51 -9.00 6.15 -13.08
CA LEU A 51 -7.72 6.01 -13.78
C LEU A 51 -7.86 6.15 -15.31
N SER A 52 -8.97 5.70 -15.89
CA SER A 52 -9.24 5.85 -17.33
C SER A 52 -9.60 7.27 -17.76
N ARG A 53 -10.04 8.12 -16.81
CA ARG A 53 -10.52 9.48 -17.07
C ARG A 53 -9.48 10.55 -16.78
N LEU A 54 -8.51 10.26 -15.92
CA LEU A 54 -7.42 11.19 -15.67
C LEU A 54 -6.62 11.38 -16.97
N PRO A 55 -6.31 12.62 -17.37
CA PRO A 55 -5.49 12.89 -18.54
C PRO A 55 -4.08 12.35 -18.29
N LEU A 56 -3.87 11.08 -18.65
CA LEU A 56 -2.55 10.47 -18.72
C LEU A 56 -1.81 11.21 -19.83
N ALA A 57 -0.88 12.09 -19.48
CA ALA A 57 -0.08 12.83 -20.45
C ALA A 57 0.65 11.81 -21.33
N THR A 58 0.20 11.62 -22.57
CA THR A 58 0.78 10.66 -23.50
C THR A 58 2.11 11.22 -24.02
N ASN A 59 3.23 10.61 -23.60
CA ASN A 59 4.47 10.76 -24.34
C ASN A 59 4.43 9.81 -25.53
N SER A 60 4.55 10.37 -26.74
CA SER A 60 4.42 9.70 -28.03
C SER A 60 5.58 8.77 -28.40
N ASN A 61 6.28 8.16 -27.44
CA ASN A 61 7.45 7.32 -27.70
C ASN A 61 7.48 6.11 -26.74
N ALA A 62 6.68 5.07 -26.99
CA ALA A 62 6.95 3.73 -26.45
C ALA A 62 6.18 2.64 -27.21
N ASP A 63 6.89 1.94 -28.10
CA ASP A 63 6.59 0.56 -28.47
C ASP A 63 6.42 -0.28 -27.19
N SER A 64 5.25 -0.90 -26.99
CA SER A 64 5.11 -1.93 -25.94
C SER A 64 4.07 -2.98 -26.33
N SER A 65 4.56 -4.10 -26.85
CA SER A 65 3.87 -5.38 -26.77
C SER A 65 3.97 -5.90 -25.33
N VAL A 66 2.93 -5.69 -24.51
CA VAL A 66 2.79 -6.37 -23.23
C VAL A 66 2.03 -7.66 -23.48
N GLY A 67 2.71 -8.80 -23.31
CA GLY A 67 2.13 -10.13 -23.41
C GLY A 67 1.07 -10.33 -22.32
N THR A 68 -0.15 -10.63 -22.75
CA THR A 68 -1.26 -11.02 -21.90
C THR A 68 -1.05 -12.45 -21.43
N THR A 69 -0.63 -12.64 -20.18
CA THR A 69 -0.73 -13.92 -19.48
C THR A 69 -2.17 -14.16 -19.01
N ASN A 70 -2.54 -15.43 -18.87
CA ASN A 70 -3.88 -15.92 -18.50
C ASN A 70 -4.41 -15.27 -17.21
N LEU A 71 -5.25 -14.25 -17.36
CA LEU A 71 -6.03 -13.64 -16.30
C LEU A 71 -7.42 -14.30 -16.21
N ALA A 72 -8.01 -14.32 -15.01
CA ALA A 72 -9.39 -14.77 -14.82
C ALA A 72 -10.37 -13.90 -15.64
N PRO A 73 -11.58 -14.41 -15.99
CA PRO A 73 -12.52 -13.66 -16.83
C PRO A 73 -12.91 -12.28 -16.29
N GLU A 74 -13.02 -12.13 -14.96
CA GLU A 74 -13.21 -10.82 -14.30
C GLU A 74 -12.01 -9.86 -14.50
N ASP A 75 -10.79 -10.39 -14.58
CA ASP A 75 -9.56 -9.61 -14.77
C ASP A 75 -9.23 -9.37 -16.26
N ALA A 76 -9.81 -10.14 -17.17
CA ALA A 76 -9.61 -10.01 -18.62
C ALA A 76 -10.31 -8.76 -19.20
N TYR A 77 -11.41 -8.31 -18.58
CA TYR A 77 -12.05 -7.03 -18.94
C TYR A 77 -11.13 -5.84 -18.61
N ILE A 78 -10.40 -5.94 -17.50
CA ILE A 78 -9.48 -4.93 -16.95
C ILE A 78 -8.25 -4.76 -17.86
N ALA A 79 -7.64 -5.85 -18.31
CA ALA A 79 -6.45 -5.80 -19.18
C ALA A 79 -6.72 -5.23 -20.58
N LYS A 80 -7.96 -5.30 -21.08
CA LYS A 80 -8.33 -4.93 -22.46
C LYS A 80 -8.62 -3.43 -22.65
N HIS A 81 -8.91 -2.70 -21.57
CA HIS A 81 -9.41 -1.31 -21.66
C HIS A 81 -8.54 -0.27 -20.95
N ILE A 82 -7.37 -0.66 -20.43
CA ILE A 82 -6.47 0.26 -19.72
C ILE A 82 -5.24 0.53 -20.60
N PRO A 83 -5.06 1.75 -21.12
CA PRO A 83 -3.82 2.12 -21.79
C PRO A 83 -2.65 2.09 -20.81
N ASN A 84 -1.49 1.66 -21.31
CA ASN A 84 -0.24 1.59 -20.56
C ASN A 84 0.05 2.97 -19.93
N PRO A 85 0.14 3.11 -18.59
CA PRO A 85 0.26 4.41 -17.96
C PRO A 85 1.59 5.07 -18.33
N SER A 86 1.52 6.35 -18.71
CA SER A 86 2.67 7.24 -18.88
C SER A 86 3.41 7.45 -17.54
N PRO A 87 4.73 7.73 -17.55
CA PRO A 87 5.53 8.02 -16.36
C PRO A 87 5.23 9.36 -15.66
N THR A 88 4.11 10.04 -15.94
CA THR A 88 3.60 11.07 -15.02
C THR A 88 2.98 10.33 -13.80
N HIS A 89 3.82 10.14 -12.79
CA HIS A 89 4.07 8.86 -12.11
C HIS A 89 3.13 8.44 -10.97
N ASP A 90 2.12 9.24 -10.59
CA ASP A 90 1.60 9.13 -9.21
C ASP A 90 0.19 8.58 -9.06
N ALA A 91 -0.73 8.67 -10.03
CA ALA A 91 -2.13 8.31 -9.73
C ALA A 91 -2.36 6.82 -9.38
N PRO A 92 -1.86 5.84 -10.15
CA PRO A 92 -1.96 4.42 -9.77
C PRO A 92 -1.20 4.11 -8.47
N VAL A 93 0.00 4.67 -8.30
CA VAL A 93 0.82 4.48 -7.10
C VAL A 93 0.14 5.08 -5.87
N TYR A 94 -0.48 6.25 -6.02
CA TYR A 94 -1.23 6.94 -4.98
C TYR A 94 -2.45 6.13 -4.57
N LEU A 95 -3.25 5.64 -5.53
CA LEU A 95 -4.39 4.77 -5.24
C LEU A 95 -3.96 3.46 -4.58
N LEU A 96 -2.86 2.87 -5.03
CA LEU A 96 -2.30 1.66 -4.43
C LEU A 96 -1.87 1.93 -2.97
N LYS A 97 -1.16 3.02 -2.71
CA LYS A 97 -0.73 3.44 -1.37
C LYS A 97 -1.90 3.78 -0.47
N GLU A 98 -2.89 4.49 -0.98
CA GLU A 98 -4.03 4.93 -0.20
C GLU A 98 -4.97 3.76 0.11
N SER A 99 -5.23 2.87 -0.87
CA SER A 99 -6.02 1.66 -0.62
C SER A 99 -5.30 0.69 0.32
N ALA A 100 -3.96 0.66 0.29
CA ALA A 100 -3.16 -0.03 1.30
C ALA A 100 -3.37 0.57 2.69
N ARG A 101 -3.26 1.90 2.83
CA ARG A 101 -3.39 2.62 4.11
C ARG A 101 -4.77 2.43 4.74
N THR A 102 -5.80 2.40 3.92
CA THR A 102 -7.21 2.32 4.37
C THR A 102 -7.67 0.89 4.60
N GLY A 103 -6.87 -0.10 4.20
CA GLY A 103 -7.23 -1.50 4.28
C GLY A 103 -8.30 -1.92 3.26
N ASN A 104 -8.51 -1.14 2.18
CA ASN A 104 -9.45 -1.52 1.12
C ASN A 104 -8.83 -2.60 0.21
N VAL A 105 -8.91 -3.84 0.68
CA VAL A 105 -8.30 -5.02 0.02
C VAL A 105 -8.84 -5.23 -1.39
N ALA A 106 -10.12 -4.92 -1.66
CA ALA A 106 -10.72 -5.12 -2.97
C ALA A 106 -10.09 -4.20 -4.02
N VAL A 107 -10.04 -2.90 -3.73
CA VAL A 107 -9.38 -1.91 -4.60
C VAL A 107 -7.89 -2.21 -4.71
N PHE A 108 -7.22 -2.47 -3.59
CA PHE A 108 -5.80 -2.78 -3.57
C PHE A 108 -5.46 -3.98 -4.45
N ARG A 109 -6.19 -5.10 -4.30
CA ARG A 109 -5.97 -6.31 -5.08
C ARG A 109 -6.17 -6.06 -6.57
N SER A 110 -7.24 -5.36 -6.95
CA SER A 110 -7.51 -5.08 -8.35
C SER A 110 -6.42 -4.21 -8.99
N LEU A 111 -5.93 -3.19 -8.27
CA LEU A 111 -4.82 -2.35 -8.72
C LEU A 111 -3.50 -3.11 -8.78
N ALA A 112 -3.22 -3.98 -7.80
CA ALA A 112 -2.04 -4.85 -7.79
C ALA A 112 -2.01 -5.79 -9.01
N THR A 113 -3.15 -6.40 -9.35
CA THR A 113 -3.29 -7.26 -10.53
C THR A 113 -3.13 -6.47 -11.84
N ALA A 114 -3.73 -5.28 -11.93
CA ALA A 114 -3.65 -4.45 -13.13
C ALA A 114 -2.25 -3.84 -13.34
N TYR A 115 -1.53 -3.57 -12.25
CA TYR A 115 -0.25 -2.88 -12.27
C TYR A 115 0.84 -3.59 -11.43
N PRO A 116 1.18 -4.85 -11.77
CA PRO A 116 2.10 -5.66 -10.96
C PRO A 116 3.51 -5.06 -10.89
N LYS A 117 3.89 -4.22 -11.87
CA LYS A 117 5.17 -3.52 -11.90
C LYS A 117 5.41 -2.66 -10.64
N PHE A 118 4.37 -2.10 -10.03
CA PHE A 118 4.51 -1.30 -8.80
C PHE A 118 4.87 -2.13 -7.56
N LEU A 119 4.61 -3.45 -7.61
CA LEU A 119 4.97 -4.38 -6.54
C LEU A 119 6.31 -5.09 -6.79
N THR A 120 7.05 -4.75 -7.85
CA THR A 120 8.29 -5.46 -8.20
C THR A 120 9.53 -4.57 -8.24
N MET A 121 9.37 -3.25 -8.05
CA MET A 121 10.48 -2.30 -8.08
C MET A 121 10.91 -1.91 -6.66
N PRO A 122 12.13 -2.27 -6.23
CA PRO A 122 12.70 -1.75 -5.00
C PRO A 122 13.04 -0.27 -5.20
N ASN A 123 12.13 0.62 -4.79
CA ASN A 123 12.31 2.06 -4.80
C ASN A 123 11.63 2.67 -3.55
N ARG A 124 11.81 3.97 -3.31
CA ARG A 124 11.16 4.66 -2.17
C ARG A 124 9.63 4.52 -2.12
N ASN A 125 8.98 4.21 -3.25
CA ASN A 125 7.54 3.97 -3.26
C ASN A 125 7.16 2.66 -2.60
N ILE A 126 8.03 1.63 -2.65
CA ILE A 126 7.75 0.35 -1.99
C ILE A 126 7.80 0.48 -0.47
N GLU A 127 8.73 1.29 0.07
CA GLU A 127 8.84 1.51 1.51
C GLU A 127 7.55 2.16 2.04
N SER A 128 7.13 3.24 1.39
CA SER A 128 5.87 3.92 1.69
C SER A 128 4.67 3.00 1.53
N LEU A 129 4.67 2.11 0.54
CA LEU A 129 3.59 1.13 0.36
C LEU A 129 3.53 0.12 1.49
N LEU A 130 4.68 -0.42 1.91
CA LEU A 130 4.77 -1.40 2.98
C LEU A 130 4.36 -0.80 4.33
N ILE A 131 4.74 0.45 4.61
CA ILE A 131 4.27 1.20 5.79
C ILE A 131 2.74 1.29 5.77
N ASN A 132 2.17 1.76 4.65
CA ASN A 132 0.71 1.88 4.51
C ASN A 132 0.01 0.51 4.63
N ALA A 133 0.60 -0.56 4.11
CA ALA A 133 0.07 -1.91 4.22
C ALA A 133 0.07 -2.45 5.65
N ILE A 134 1.07 -2.08 6.46
CA ILE A 134 1.08 -2.40 7.89
C ILE A 134 -0.07 -1.69 8.59
N GLU A 135 -0.32 -0.41 8.26
CA GLU A 135 -1.41 0.38 8.84
C GLU A 135 -2.80 -0.13 8.43
N GLY A 136 -3.02 -0.43 7.15
CA GLY A 136 -4.30 -0.99 6.67
C GLY A 136 -4.47 -2.48 6.92
N GLY A 137 -3.41 -3.15 7.38
CA GLY A 137 -3.45 -4.43 8.05
C GLY A 137 -3.14 -5.67 7.23
N VAL A 138 -3.19 -6.81 7.92
CA VAL A 138 -2.62 -8.08 7.47
C VAL A 138 -3.14 -8.56 6.11
N SER A 139 -4.38 -8.21 5.75
CA SER A 139 -4.96 -8.59 4.46
C SER A 139 -4.29 -7.91 3.27
N ILE A 140 -3.86 -6.65 3.42
CA ILE A 140 -3.07 -5.96 2.38
C ILE A 140 -1.69 -6.60 2.30
N MET A 141 -1.05 -6.87 3.45
CA MET A 141 0.25 -7.52 3.50
C MET A 141 0.26 -8.88 2.81
N LYS A 142 -0.81 -9.68 3.00
CA LYS A 142 -1.00 -10.95 2.29
C LYS A 142 -0.99 -10.79 0.77
N VAL A 143 -1.63 -9.75 0.24
CA VAL A 143 -1.65 -9.49 -1.21
C VAL A 143 -0.25 -9.08 -1.68
N ILE A 144 0.48 -8.26 -0.93
CA ILE A 144 1.84 -7.86 -1.30
C ILE A 144 2.77 -9.08 -1.36
N LEU A 145 2.79 -9.90 -0.30
CA LEU A 145 3.68 -11.06 -0.22
C LEU A 145 3.28 -12.19 -1.19
N SER A 146 2.02 -12.26 -1.62
CA SER A 146 1.62 -13.19 -2.68
C SER A 146 2.17 -12.78 -4.06
N HIS A 147 2.45 -11.50 -4.28
CA HIS A 147 3.07 -11.02 -5.52
C HIS A 147 4.59 -11.14 -5.48
N ASP A 148 5.21 -10.81 -4.34
CA ASP A 148 6.65 -10.97 -4.15
C ASP A 148 6.98 -11.35 -2.70
N PRO A 149 7.25 -12.64 -2.43
CA PRO A 149 7.56 -13.12 -1.08
C PRO A 149 8.89 -12.59 -0.56
N ARG A 150 9.77 -12.05 -1.42
CA ARG A 150 11.07 -11.49 -1.00
C ARG A 150 10.91 -10.28 -0.09
N PHE A 151 9.74 -9.61 -0.12
CA PHE A 151 9.48 -8.48 0.77
C PHE A 151 9.46 -8.84 2.25
N VAL A 152 9.34 -10.12 2.61
CA VAL A 152 9.43 -10.57 4.01
C VAL A 152 10.75 -10.13 4.66
N ASN A 153 11.84 -10.10 3.89
CA ASN A 153 13.17 -9.71 4.32
C ASN A 153 13.60 -8.37 3.72
N TYR A 154 12.64 -7.53 3.31
CA TYR A 154 12.95 -6.23 2.74
C TYR A 154 13.63 -5.34 3.78
N GLU A 155 14.82 -4.84 3.45
CA GLU A 155 15.58 -3.93 4.29
C GLU A 155 15.11 -2.49 4.04
N PHE A 156 14.61 -1.85 5.09
CA PHE A 156 14.31 -0.42 5.05
C PHE A 156 15.57 0.36 5.41
N HIS A 157 15.74 1.54 4.82
CA HIS A 157 16.84 2.44 5.20
C HIS A 157 16.85 2.70 6.72
N GLY A 158 17.78 2.06 7.44
CA GLY A 158 17.92 2.19 8.90
C GLY A 158 17.32 1.05 9.74
N HIS A 159 16.64 0.07 9.14
CA HIS A 159 16.06 -1.08 9.84
C HIS A 159 16.61 -2.39 9.29
N ARG A 160 17.60 -2.95 9.99
CA ARG A 160 18.23 -4.22 9.60
C ARG A 160 17.31 -5.42 9.78
N GLY A 161 16.37 -5.37 10.73
CA GLY A 161 15.38 -6.41 10.96
C GLY A 161 14.19 -6.36 9.98
N GLY A 162 14.30 -5.56 8.93
CA GLY A 162 13.37 -5.50 7.82
C GLY A 162 11.92 -5.26 8.22
N LEU A 163 11.01 -6.00 7.60
CA LEU A 163 9.57 -5.78 7.76
C LEU A 163 9.05 -6.16 9.16
N LEU A 164 9.64 -7.16 9.81
CA LEU A 164 9.28 -7.52 11.19
C LEU A 164 9.59 -6.39 12.17
N GLU A 165 10.78 -5.79 12.06
CA GLU A 165 11.18 -4.68 12.91
C GLU A 165 10.27 -3.47 12.70
N LEU A 166 9.93 -3.16 11.45
CA LEU A 166 9.02 -2.08 11.12
C LEU A 166 7.62 -2.29 11.74
N VAL A 167 7.08 -3.51 11.69
CA VAL A 167 5.77 -3.82 12.31
C VAL A 167 5.81 -3.61 13.83
N VAL A 168 6.90 -4.00 14.49
CA VAL A 168 7.06 -3.81 15.94
C VAL A 168 7.07 -2.31 16.29
N GLN A 169 7.78 -1.51 15.50
CA GLN A 169 7.89 -0.07 15.71
C GLN A 169 6.56 0.65 15.43
N LEU A 170 5.97 0.46 14.25
CA LEU A 170 4.71 1.11 13.87
C LEU A 170 3.53 0.66 14.73
N GLY A 171 3.53 -0.61 15.14
CA GLY A 171 2.49 -1.19 15.98
C GLY A 171 2.52 -0.73 17.43
N GLY A 172 3.61 -0.08 17.88
CA GLY A 172 3.85 0.15 19.30
C GLY A 172 3.89 -1.15 20.10
N LEU A 173 4.45 -2.22 19.51
CA LEU A 173 4.60 -3.52 20.16
C LEU A 173 5.81 -3.56 21.10
N THR A 174 6.58 -2.47 21.18
CA THR A 174 7.63 -2.31 22.18
C THR A 174 7.01 -2.09 23.57
N ALA A 175 7.74 -2.44 24.64
CA ALA A 175 7.30 -2.19 26.01
C ALA A 175 7.09 -0.68 26.30
N TYR A 176 7.79 0.19 25.57
CA TYR A 176 7.76 1.65 25.75
C TYR A 176 6.53 2.32 25.11
N ASP A 177 5.95 1.73 24.05
CA ASP A 177 4.88 2.37 23.26
C ASP A 177 3.46 1.87 23.58
N ARG A 178 3.30 0.94 24.54
CA ARG A 178 1.99 0.37 24.93
C ARG A 178 0.97 1.41 25.44
N GLY A 179 1.39 2.64 25.74
CA GLY A 179 0.50 3.75 26.09
C GLY A 179 0.13 4.70 24.95
N ARG A 180 0.81 4.62 23.79
CA ARG A 180 0.71 5.62 22.71
C ARG A 180 -0.08 5.14 21.50
N SER A 181 -0.03 3.85 21.19
CA SER A 181 -0.79 3.26 20.08
C SER A 181 -2.20 2.88 20.51
N SER A 182 -3.17 3.10 19.61
CA SER A 182 -4.54 2.62 19.83
C SER A 182 -4.59 1.09 19.96
N GLU A 183 -5.57 0.56 20.68
CA GLU A 183 -5.76 -0.90 20.78
C GLU A 183 -5.93 -1.55 19.41
N GLN A 184 -6.66 -0.88 18.51
CA GLN A 184 -6.86 -1.33 17.14
C GLN A 184 -5.55 -1.40 16.36
N SER A 185 -4.70 -0.37 16.45
CA SER A 185 -3.39 -0.35 15.79
C SER A 185 -2.49 -1.49 16.30
N ARG A 186 -2.48 -1.74 17.61
CA ARG A 186 -1.74 -2.87 18.19
C ARG A 186 -2.26 -4.21 17.69
N LYS A 187 -3.58 -4.39 17.62
CA LYS A 187 -4.19 -5.61 17.10
C LYS A 187 -3.79 -5.86 15.64
N ILE A 188 -3.87 -4.83 14.80
CA ILE A 188 -3.46 -4.90 13.40
C ILE A 188 -1.98 -5.27 13.29
N ALA A 189 -1.11 -4.57 14.00
CA ALA A 189 0.32 -4.85 13.98
C ALA A 189 0.62 -6.26 14.49
N TRP A 190 -0.08 -6.74 15.52
CA TRP A 190 0.07 -8.09 16.04
C TRP A 190 -0.32 -9.18 15.03
N GLU A 191 -1.43 -8.99 14.34
CA GLU A 191 -1.88 -9.92 13.29
C GLU A 191 -0.89 -9.94 12.11
N THR A 192 -0.40 -8.76 11.71
CA THR A 192 0.64 -8.64 10.69
C THR A 192 1.94 -9.30 11.13
N PHE A 193 2.38 -9.10 12.38
CA PHE A 193 3.60 -9.70 12.93
C PHE A 193 3.54 -11.23 12.90
N LYS A 194 2.44 -11.82 13.40
CA LYS A 194 2.23 -13.28 13.34
C LYS A 194 2.28 -13.81 11.92
N TYR A 195 1.60 -13.13 10.98
CA TYR A 195 1.61 -13.53 9.59
C TYR A 195 3.02 -13.48 8.98
N LEU A 196 3.80 -12.44 9.27
CA LEU A 196 5.19 -12.35 8.81
C LEU A 196 6.06 -13.48 9.36
N LEU A 197 5.90 -13.87 10.63
CA LEU A 197 6.61 -15.05 11.18
C LEU A 197 6.26 -16.34 10.44
N GLU A 198 4.98 -16.52 10.07
CA GLU A 198 4.55 -17.66 9.27
C GLU A 198 5.19 -17.68 7.87
N GLN A 199 5.64 -16.53 7.36
CA GLN A 199 6.32 -16.43 6.06
C GLN A 199 7.82 -16.79 6.10
N GLY A 200 8.39 -17.09 7.27
CA GLY A 200 9.81 -17.47 7.36
C GLY A 200 10.80 -16.30 7.19
N PRO A 201 10.70 -15.23 8.00
CA PRO A 201 11.64 -14.13 7.93
C PRO A 201 13.03 -14.56 8.44
N ASP A 202 14.07 -13.88 7.99
CA ASP A 202 15.44 -14.06 8.48
C ASP A 202 15.59 -13.45 9.89
N LEU A 203 15.49 -14.30 10.91
CA LEU A 203 15.59 -13.90 12.31
C LEU A 203 17.02 -13.57 12.76
N GLU A 204 18.06 -13.93 11.99
CA GLU A 204 19.44 -13.55 12.34
C GLU A 204 19.67 -12.04 12.22
N ARG A 205 18.83 -11.37 11.41
CA ARG A 205 18.84 -9.92 11.23
C ARG A 205 17.93 -9.17 12.20
N ALA A 206 17.14 -9.89 13.00
CA ALA A 206 16.18 -9.28 13.90
C ALA A 206 16.89 -8.54 15.05
N GLY A 207 16.57 -7.26 15.23
CA GLY A 207 17.03 -6.48 16.37
C GLY A 207 16.36 -6.89 17.69
N ASP A 208 16.93 -6.43 18.81
CA ASP A 208 16.43 -6.70 20.16
C ASP A 208 14.91 -6.48 20.35
N PRO A 209 14.27 -5.41 19.79
CA PRO A 209 12.83 -5.21 19.94
C PRO A 209 11.97 -6.35 19.35
N VAL A 210 12.43 -6.96 18.26
CA VAL A 210 11.76 -8.11 17.64
C VAL A 210 11.97 -9.35 18.50
N LEU A 211 13.21 -9.57 18.97
CA LEU A 211 13.54 -10.71 19.83
C LEU A 211 12.79 -10.67 21.17
N ASP A 212 12.61 -9.50 21.76
CA ASP A 212 11.85 -9.32 23.00
C ASP A 212 10.35 -9.60 22.80
N ASN A 213 9.78 -9.18 21.66
CA ASN A 213 8.42 -9.56 21.30
C ASN A 213 8.29 -11.08 21.09
N LEU A 214 9.27 -11.71 20.43
CA LEU A 214 9.30 -13.17 20.29
C LEU A 214 9.40 -13.89 21.64
N ARG A 215 10.19 -13.37 22.59
CA ARG A 215 10.28 -13.92 23.96
C ARG A 215 8.95 -13.81 24.70
N TYR A 216 8.27 -12.67 24.58
CA TYR A 216 6.91 -12.51 25.11
C TYR A 216 5.93 -13.51 24.46
N MET A 217 6.04 -13.70 23.15
CA MET A 217 5.23 -14.64 22.37
C MET A 217 5.53 -16.11 22.61
N LYS A 218 6.72 -16.48 23.12
CA LYS A 218 6.99 -17.87 23.51
C LYS A 218 6.04 -18.37 24.60
N ALA A 219 5.24 -17.51 25.23
CA ALA A 219 4.11 -17.95 26.04
C ALA A 219 2.95 -18.55 25.22
N GLU A 220 2.89 -18.30 23.90
CA GLU A 220 1.91 -18.86 22.97
C GLU A 220 2.45 -20.12 22.27
N ALA A 221 1.77 -21.26 22.47
CA ALA A 221 2.19 -22.56 21.94
C ALA A 221 2.44 -22.58 20.42
N ARG A 222 1.65 -21.83 19.64
CA ARG A 222 1.78 -21.76 18.18
C ARG A 222 3.04 -21.03 17.71
N VAL A 223 3.55 -20.08 18.50
CA VAL A 223 4.77 -19.33 18.15
C VAL A 223 6.00 -20.14 18.46
N ILE A 224 5.97 -20.93 19.55
CA ILE A 224 7.01 -21.92 19.84
C ILE A 224 7.16 -22.88 18.65
N GLU A 225 6.05 -23.44 18.15
CA GLU A 225 6.09 -24.36 17.01
C GLU A 225 6.70 -23.72 15.74
N LEU A 226 6.37 -22.46 15.45
CA LEU A 226 6.93 -21.74 14.31
C LEU A 226 8.44 -21.51 14.45
N LEU A 227 8.90 -21.09 15.64
CA LEU A 227 10.33 -20.89 15.91
C LEU A 227 11.11 -22.21 15.84
N GLU A 228 10.55 -23.29 16.38
CA GLU A 228 11.19 -24.62 16.31
C GLU A 228 11.32 -25.16 14.89
N ARG A 229 10.42 -24.77 13.96
CA ARG A 229 10.53 -25.13 12.54
C ARG A 229 11.65 -24.38 11.81
N GLN A 230 12.00 -23.17 12.26
CA GLN A 230 13.02 -22.34 11.60
C GLN A 230 14.44 -22.64 12.09
N VAL A 231 14.60 -23.25 13.27
CA VAL A 231 15.90 -23.57 13.88
C VAL A 231 16.39 -24.98 13.49
N LYS A 232 15.57 -25.79 12.83
CA LYS A 232 15.92 -27.14 12.33
C LYS A 232 16.38 -27.10 10.88
#